data_AF-A0A4Y2GH12-F1
#
_entry.id   AF-A0A4Y2GH12-F1
#
_cell.length_a   1.000
_cell.length_b   1.000
_cell.length_c   1.000
_cell.angle_alpha   90.00
_cell.angle_beta   90.00
_cell.angle_gamma   90.00
#
_symmetry.space_group_name_H-M   'P 1'
#
loop_
_entity.id
_entity.type
_entity.pdbx_description
1 polymer ?
#
loop_
_entity_poly.entity_id
_entity_poly.type
_entity_poly.pdbx_seq_one_letter_code
_entity_poly.pdbx_strand_id
1 'polypeptide(L)'
;MAKIDYLLPPGLLHGRFVGCCHYKEICCYKSGDNLGSNRIGGFVESFSNEVNYYCRTCLCTKTEVQNIFSDENISLRTPQNYEQHVTELLTDNMKDSLYGIKRSSPFNSNLFHVTRGLPPDIAHDMIE
;
A
#
# COMPACT_ATOMS: atom_id res chain seq x y z
N MET A 1 -30.21 -16.61 1.49
CA MET A 1 -29.42 -16.97 0.28
C MET A 1 -29.88 -16.06 -0.85
N ALA A 2 -29.06 -15.11 -1.27
CA ALA A 2 -29.30 -14.38 -2.51
C ALA A 2 -27.95 -13.99 -3.10
N LYS A 3 -27.71 -14.45 -4.33
CA LYS A 3 -26.52 -14.19 -5.14
C LYS A 3 -26.39 -12.69 -5.41
N ILE A 4 -25.16 -12.18 -5.35
CA ILE A 4 -24.82 -10.83 -5.79
C ILE A 4 -24.06 -11.00 -7.11
N ASP A 5 -24.76 -10.77 -8.20
CA ASP A 5 -24.17 -10.60 -9.51
C ASP A 5 -23.61 -9.17 -9.60
N TYR A 6 -22.30 -9.07 -9.83
CA TYR A 6 -21.57 -7.82 -9.95
C TYR A 6 -21.88 -7.16 -11.29
N LEU A 7 -22.52 -5.99 -11.26
CA LEU A 7 -22.54 -5.04 -12.38
C LEU A 7 -22.46 -3.61 -11.82
N LEU A 8 -21.30 -2.98 -11.98
CA LEU A 8 -21.14 -1.52 -12.03
C LEU A 8 -20.92 -1.13 -13.50
N PRO A 9 -21.09 0.13 -13.96
CA PRO A 9 -21.94 1.27 -13.56
C PRO A 9 -22.74 1.77 -14.82
N PRO A 10 -23.46 2.92 -14.96
CA PRO A 10 -23.09 4.30 -14.58
C PRO A 10 -24.24 5.13 -13.95
N GLY A 11 -23.91 6.20 -13.22
CA GLY A 11 -24.92 7.20 -12.88
C GLY A 11 -24.72 7.81 -11.51
N LEU A 12 -23.93 8.87 -11.49
CA LEU A 12 -23.91 9.89 -10.46
C LEU A 12 -25.35 10.45 -10.31
N LEU A 13 -26.16 9.93 -9.40
CA LEU A 13 -27.48 10.50 -9.10
C LEU A 13 -27.50 11.00 -7.66
N HIS A 14 -27.35 12.32 -7.55
CA HIS A 14 -27.67 13.08 -6.35
C HIS A 14 -29.18 13.00 -6.11
N GLY A 15 -29.60 12.34 -5.04
CA GLY A 15 -30.98 12.34 -4.55
C GLY A 15 -30.99 12.48 -3.04
N ARG A 16 -31.49 13.61 -2.53
CA ARG A 16 -31.76 13.80 -1.10
C ARG A 16 -32.88 12.85 -0.68
N PHE A 17 -32.56 11.87 0.15
CA PHE A 17 -33.52 11.12 0.97
C PHE A 17 -33.08 11.19 2.43
N VAL A 18 -34.01 11.60 3.30
CA VAL A 18 -33.87 11.55 4.75
C VAL A 18 -34.20 10.12 5.17
N GLY A 19 -33.20 9.36 5.63
CA GLY A 19 -33.36 8.00 6.15
C GLY A 19 -32.06 7.21 6.11
N CYS A 20 -31.49 6.91 7.29
CA CYS A 20 -30.31 6.06 7.54
C CYS A 20 -29.39 5.82 6.32
N CYS A 21 -28.58 6.82 5.97
CA CYS A 21 -27.54 6.65 4.95
C CYS A 21 -26.42 5.77 5.51
N HIS A 22 -26.44 4.47 5.20
CA HIS A 22 -25.20 3.69 5.17
C HIS A 22 -24.35 4.20 4.00
N TYR A 23 -23.57 5.25 4.22
CA TYR A 23 -22.49 5.60 3.32
C TYR A 23 -21.46 4.47 3.39
N LYS A 24 -21.40 3.64 2.34
CA LYS A 24 -20.20 2.81 2.13
C LYS A 24 -19.10 3.76 1.68
N GLU A 25 -18.30 4.23 2.62
CA GLU A 25 -17.11 5.01 2.30
C GLU A 25 -16.10 4.10 1.59
N ILE A 26 -15.81 4.40 0.32
CA ILE A 26 -14.80 3.70 -0.48
C ILE A 26 -13.54 4.55 -0.45
N CYS A 27 -12.50 4.08 0.22
CA CYS A 27 -11.18 4.70 0.18
C CYS A 27 -10.38 4.10 -0.98
N CYS A 28 -10.18 4.86 -2.06
CA CYS A 28 -9.44 4.40 -3.24
C CYS A 28 -7.92 4.50 -3.06
N TYR A 29 -7.43 5.60 -2.49
CA TYR A 29 -6.03 5.83 -2.18
C TYR A 29 -5.88 6.85 -1.03
N LYS A 30 -4.71 6.90 -0.40
CA LYS A 30 -4.32 7.89 0.59
C LYS A 30 -3.03 8.57 0.16
N SER A 31 -3.04 9.90 0.11
CA SER A 31 -1.83 10.70 -0.14
C SER A 31 -1.14 11.02 1.18
N GLY A 32 0.18 11.09 1.14
CA GLY A 32 1.00 11.52 2.26
C GLY A 32 2.48 11.40 1.91
N ASP A 33 3.30 12.16 2.63
CA ASP A 33 4.75 12.12 2.54
C ASP A 33 5.30 10.68 2.69
N ASN A 34 6.56 10.47 2.29
CA ASN A 34 7.14 9.12 2.28
C ASN A 34 7.15 8.46 3.66
N LEU A 35 7.43 9.21 4.73
CA LEU A 35 7.45 8.65 6.08
C LEU A 35 6.04 8.33 6.58
N GLY A 36 5.08 9.24 6.40
CA GLY A 36 3.70 9.04 6.78
C GLY A 36 3.05 7.87 6.04
N SER A 37 3.26 7.79 4.73
CA SER A 37 2.78 6.70 3.89
C SER A 37 3.38 5.36 4.31
N ASN A 38 4.70 5.30 4.56
CA ASN A 38 5.34 4.07 5.05
C ASN A 38 4.76 3.65 6.42
N ARG A 39 4.57 4.60 7.34
CA ARG A 39 4.02 4.34 8.68
C ARG A 39 2.60 3.76 8.62
N ILE A 40 1.73 4.35 7.81
CA ILE A 40 0.34 3.88 7.62
C ILE A 40 0.33 2.51 6.92
N GLY A 41 1.23 2.31 5.97
CA GLY A 41 1.40 1.05 5.25
C GLY A 41 2.02 -0.09 6.06
N GLY A 42 2.57 0.20 7.25
CA GLY A 42 3.29 -0.79 8.06
C GLY A 42 4.71 -1.08 7.57
N PHE A 43 5.25 -0.22 6.71
CA PHE A 43 6.62 -0.29 6.21
C PHE A 43 7.59 0.44 7.13
N VAL A 44 8.89 0.19 6.95
CA VAL A 44 9.98 0.92 7.59
C VAL A 44 9.95 2.41 7.18
N GLU A 45 10.07 3.30 8.15
CA GLU A 45 10.08 4.76 7.95
C GLU A 45 11.49 5.35 7.96
N SER A 46 12.50 4.53 7.61
CA SER A 46 13.89 4.96 7.47
C SER A 46 14.41 4.66 6.07
N PHE A 47 15.17 5.61 5.54
CA PHE A 47 15.88 5.55 4.25
C PHE A 47 17.41 5.50 4.45
N SER A 48 17.84 5.20 5.69
CA SER A 48 19.24 5.10 6.06
C SER A 48 19.92 3.89 5.41
N ASN A 49 21.23 3.74 5.59
CA ASN A 49 22.00 2.68 4.92
C ASN A 49 21.77 1.30 5.54
N GLU A 50 21.24 1.25 6.75
CA GLU A 50 20.91 0.03 7.48
C GLU A 50 19.62 -0.62 6.96
N VAL A 51 18.81 0.12 6.19
CA VAL A 51 17.56 -0.38 5.61
C VAL A 51 17.78 -0.81 4.17
N ASN A 52 17.76 -2.13 3.94
CA ASN A 52 17.99 -2.67 2.61
C ASN A 52 16.76 -2.57 1.69
N TYR A 53 15.55 -2.76 2.24
CA TYR A 53 14.29 -2.66 1.50
C TYR A 53 13.47 -1.49 2.03
N TYR A 54 13.67 -0.29 1.49
CA TYR A 54 13.00 0.92 1.96
C TYR A 54 11.75 1.29 1.15
N CYS A 55 11.63 0.77 -0.08
CA CYS A 55 10.56 1.16 -1.00
C CYS A 55 9.25 0.40 -0.70
N ARG A 56 8.14 1.14 -0.67
CA ARG A 56 6.77 0.59 -0.54
C ARG A 56 6.17 0.09 -1.86
N THR A 57 6.80 0.38 -2.99
CA THR A 57 6.30 0.02 -4.34
C THR A 57 7.05 -1.17 -4.93
N CYS A 58 8.37 -1.21 -4.76
CA CYS A 58 9.21 -2.30 -5.26
C CYS A 58 9.85 -3.13 -4.13
N LEU A 59 10.35 -4.30 -4.52
CA LEU A 59 11.12 -5.24 -3.70
C LEU A 59 12.62 -5.14 -3.98
N CYS A 60 13.07 -4.09 -4.66
CA CYS A 60 14.49 -3.89 -4.90
C CYS A 60 15.20 -3.47 -3.62
N THR A 61 16.38 -4.03 -3.42
CA THR A 61 17.34 -3.59 -2.41
C THR A 61 17.86 -2.19 -2.73
N LYS A 62 18.40 -1.52 -1.71
CA LYS A 62 18.98 -0.20 -1.87
C LYS A 62 20.11 -0.17 -2.91
N THR A 63 20.90 -1.23 -2.99
CA THR A 63 21.96 -1.38 -4.00
C THR A 63 21.40 -1.63 -5.39
N GLU A 64 20.34 -2.42 -5.54
CA GLU A 64 19.72 -2.67 -6.84
C GLU A 64 19.11 -1.40 -7.43
N VAL A 65 18.37 -0.61 -6.64
CA VAL A 65 17.70 0.62 -7.12
C VAL A 65 18.69 1.61 -7.74
N GLN A 66 19.93 1.69 -7.24
CA GLN A 66 20.97 2.58 -7.81
C GLN A 66 21.45 2.16 -9.21
N ASN A 67 21.15 0.93 -9.63
CA ASN A 67 21.59 0.36 -10.90
C ASN A 67 20.42 0.11 -11.87
N ILE A 68 19.20 0.49 -11.49
CA ILE A 68 17.99 0.32 -12.29
C ILE A 68 17.68 1.63 -13.01
N PHE A 69 17.69 1.58 -14.34
CA PHE A 69 17.40 2.73 -15.21
C PHE A 69 16.14 2.54 -16.07
N SER A 70 15.51 1.37 -15.98
CA SER A 70 14.25 1.05 -16.66
C SER A 70 13.39 0.14 -15.80
N ASP A 71 12.07 0.28 -15.95
CA ASP A 71 11.10 -0.47 -15.16
C ASP A 71 11.00 -1.97 -15.55
N GLU A 72 11.62 -2.36 -16.66
CA GLU A 72 11.48 -3.70 -17.26
C GLU A 72 11.97 -4.84 -16.34
N ASN A 73 12.86 -4.54 -15.39
CA ASN A 73 13.45 -5.53 -14.48
C ASN A 73 13.16 -5.24 -13.00
N ILE A 74 12.11 -4.47 -12.68
CA ILE A 74 11.76 -4.13 -11.30
C ILE A 74 10.78 -5.17 -10.73
N SER A 75 11.19 -5.82 -9.65
CA SER A 75 10.29 -6.64 -8.84
C SER A 75 9.33 -5.74 -8.05
N LEU A 76 8.05 -5.72 -8.41
CA LEU A 76 7.03 -4.93 -7.72
C LEU A 76 6.42 -5.67 -6.52
N ARG A 77 5.94 -4.90 -5.53
CA ARG A 77 5.12 -5.43 -4.45
C ARG A 77 3.70 -5.69 -4.95
N THR A 78 3.24 -6.91 -4.76
CA THR A 78 1.87 -7.32 -5.05
C THR A 78 1.16 -7.64 -3.74
N PRO A 79 -0.18 -7.59 -3.68
CA PRO A 79 -0.90 -8.07 -2.50
C PRO A 79 -0.48 -9.50 -2.11
N GLN A 80 -0.24 -10.36 -3.09
CA GLN A 80 0.16 -11.75 -2.86
C GLN A 80 1.51 -11.86 -2.15
N ASN A 81 2.56 -11.19 -2.66
CA ASN A 81 3.88 -11.26 -2.03
C ASN A 81 3.92 -10.49 -0.70
N TYR A 82 3.13 -9.43 -0.56
CA TYR A 82 2.98 -8.71 0.70
C TYR A 82 2.43 -9.63 1.80
N GLU A 83 1.34 -10.36 1.54
CA GLU A 83 0.76 -11.27 2.54
C GLU A 83 1.69 -12.43 2.89
N GLN A 84 2.47 -12.93 1.92
CA GLN A 84 3.53 -13.93 2.18
C GLN A 84 4.58 -13.38 3.14
N HIS A 85 5.14 -12.21 2.86
CA HIS A 85 6.15 -11.58 3.70
C HIS A 85 5.61 -11.20 5.10
N VAL A 86 4.35 -10.78 5.20
CA VAL A 86 3.69 -10.55 6.49
C VAL A 86 3.59 -11.85 7.28
N THR A 87 3.18 -12.95 6.65
CA THR A 87 3.08 -14.26 7.30
C THR A 87 4.45 -14.74 7.79
N GLU A 88 5.49 -14.58 6.98
CA GLU A 88 6.87 -14.91 7.35
C GLU A 88 7.36 -14.08 8.54
N LEU A 89 7.09 -12.76 8.52
CA LEU A 89 7.43 -11.86 9.63
C LEU A 89 6.77 -12.28 10.94
N LEU A 90 5.49 -12.67 10.90
CA LEU A 90 4.73 -13.09 12.08
C LEU A 90 5.17 -14.47 12.61
N THR A 91 5.79 -15.29 11.75
CA THR A 91 6.30 -16.61 12.13
C THR A 91 7.68 -16.49 12.79
N ASP A 92 8.49 -15.51 12.37
CA ASP A 92 9.84 -15.26 12.88
C ASP A 92 9.87 -14.03 13.80
N ASN A 93 9.51 -14.23 15.07
CA ASN A 93 9.45 -13.17 16.09
C ASN A 93 10.81 -12.53 16.44
N MET A 94 11.92 -12.96 15.82
CA MET A 94 13.26 -12.41 16.06
C MET A 94 13.57 -11.20 15.15
N LYS A 95 12.77 -10.95 14.12
CA LYS A 95 13.01 -9.88 13.14
C LYS A 95 12.10 -8.68 13.40
N ASP A 96 12.70 -7.50 13.60
CA ASP A 96 11.95 -6.24 13.69
C ASP A 96 11.34 -5.79 12.34
N SER A 97 11.88 -6.30 11.23
CA SER A 97 11.31 -6.10 9.90
C SER A 97 11.75 -7.20 8.93
N LEU A 98 10.94 -7.45 7.91
CA LEU A 98 11.23 -8.38 6.82
C LEU A 98 10.81 -7.75 5.48
N TYR A 99 11.72 -7.72 4.51
CA TYR A 99 11.52 -7.02 3.23
C TYR A 99 10.95 -5.60 3.40
N GLY A 100 11.39 -4.85 4.41
CA GLY A 100 10.92 -3.49 4.68
C GLY A 100 9.54 -3.38 5.32
N ILE A 101 8.90 -4.51 5.64
CA ILE A 101 7.62 -4.57 6.36
C ILE A 101 7.92 -4.75 7.85
N LYS A 102 7.31 -3.93 8.71
CA LYS A 102 7.39 -4.05 10.18
C LYS A 102 6.13 -4.64 10.79
N ARG A 103 4.99 -4.49 10.11
CA ARG A 103 3.69 -5.00 10.54
C ARG A 103 2.71 -5.06 9.38
N SER A 104 1.67 -5.89 9.52
CA SER A 104 0.50 -5.80 8.65
C SER A 104 -0.21 -4.47 8.83
N SER A 105 -0.68 -3.87 7.73
CA SER A 105 -1.44 -2.63 7.79
C SER A 105 -2.89 -2.90 8.16
N PRO A 106 -3.47 -2.16 9.14
CA PRO A 106 -4.89 -2.29 9.47
C PRO A 106 -5.81 -1.73 8.38
N PHE A 107 -5.26 -1.06 7.36
CA PHE A 107 -6.04 -0.48 6.26
C PHE A 107 -6.27 -1.45 5.11
N ASN A 108 -5.58 -2.60 5.09
CA ASN A 108 -5.81 -3.62 4.06
C ASN A 108 -7.25 -4.13 4.15
N SER A 109 -7.94 -4.13 3.00
CA SER A 109 -9.31 -4.58 2.83
C SER A 109 -9.54 -5.03 1.38
N ASN A 110 -10.73 -5.55 1.09
CA ASN A 110 -11.08 -5.97 -0.28
C ASN A 110 -11.08 -4.80 -1.30
N LEU A 111 -11.17 -3.54 -0.84
CA LEU A 111 -11.27 -2.36 -1.68
C LEU A 111 -10.00 -1.49 -1.68
N PHE A 112 -9.13 -1.67 -0.68
CA PHE A 112 -7.90 -0.91 -0.51
C PHE A 112 -6.76 -1.84 -0.11
N HIS A 113 -5.61 -1.72 -0.76
CA HIS A 113 -4.42 -2.45 -0.36
C HIS A 113 -3.21 -1.51 -0.37
N VAL A 114 -2.37 -1.57 0.66
CA VAL A 114 -1.25 -0.62 0.85
C VAL A 114 -0.23 -0.64 -0.27
N THR A 115 -0.08 -1.75 -0.99
CA THR A 115 0.82 -1.85 -2.15
C THR A 115 0.35 -1.06 -3.37
N ARG A 116 -0.93 -0.64 -3.40
CA ARG A 116 -1.53 0.08 -4.53
C ARG A 116 -2.19 1.40 -4.14
N GLY A 117 -2.58 1.53 -2.87
CA GLY A 117 -3.36 2.66 -2.35
C GLY A 117 -2.53 3.76 -1.69
N LEU A 118 -1.20 3.69 -1.75
CA LEU A 118 -0.28 4.67 -1.16
C LEU A 118 0.68 5.24 -2.24
N PRO A 119 0.18 6.08 -3.15
CA PRO A 119 1.00 6.66 -4.22
C PRO A 119 2.17 7.51 -3.68
N PRO A 120 3.21 7.75 -4.50
CA PRO A 120 4.19 8.81 -4.26
C PRO A 120 3.53 10.17 -4.13
N ASP A 121 4.09 11.04 -3.28
CA ASP A 121 3.56 12.38 -3.09
C ASP A 121 4.33 13.35 -3.98
N ILE A 122 3.79 13.62 -5.16
CA ILE A 122 4.42 14.49 -6.15
C ILE A 122 4.70 15.88 -5.58
N ALA A 123 3.85 16.40 -4.69
CA ALA A 123 4.05 17.72 -4.11
C ALA A 123 5.33 17.75 -3.25
N HIS A 124 5.48 16.78 -2.35
CA HIS A 124 6.66 16.67 -1.47
C HIS A 124 7.91 16.14 -2.21
N ASP A 125 7.75 15.31 -3.24
CA ASP A 125 8.89 14.65 -3.89
C ASP A 125 9.47 15.47 -5.06
N MET A 126 8.66 16.31 -5.72
CA MET A 126 9.08 17.03 -6.95
C MET A 126 8.99 18.56 -6.86
N ILE A 127 8.17 19.10 -5.95
CA ILE A 127 7.77 20.53 -5.99
C ILE A 127 8.28 21.31 -4.78
N GLU A 128 8.49 20.65 -3.65
CA GLU A 128 9.09 21.21 -2.43
C GLU A 128 10.62 21.01 -2.40
#